data_AF-A0A060CEC6-F1
#
_entry.id   AF-A0A060CEC6-F1
#
_cell.length_a   1.000
_cell.length_b   1.000
_cell.length_c   1.000
_cell.angle_alpha   90.00
_cell.angle_beta   90.00
_cell.angle_gamma   90.00
#
_symmetry.space_group_name_H-M   'P 1'
#
loop_
_entity.id
_entity.type
_entity.pdbx_description
1 polymer ?
#
loop_
_entity_poly.entity_id
_entity_poly.type
_entity_poly.pdbx_seq_one_letter_code
_entity_poly.pdbx_strand_id
1 'polypeptide(L)'
;LWLDWQAQGTRLTRNVFHHNVRDLMVEVSHGPYTVDDNIFASPIMFQNFAQGGAFIHNLICGSIDLVTVPDRSTPYHFPHSTEIAGTAIVPGGDERFVNNVFAPQQQKPEFGGFGLASYRGYPTSIPQYIDNLHHSFLQSTQGGGERNPVQPHLRMEQRVRIAFTRFGQ
;
A
#
# COMPACT_ATOMS: atom_id res chain seq x y z
N LEU A 1 12.14 10.05 1.35
CA LEU A 1 11.41 10.21 0.07
C LEU A 1 9.92 10.12 0.34
N TRP A 2 9.12 10.99 -0.28
CA TRP A 2 7.66 10.95 -0.19
C TRP A 2 7.09 10.88 -1.61
N LEU A 3 6.33 9.82 -1.88
CA LEU A 3 5.53 9.67 -3.09
C LEU A 3 4.08 9.90 -2.70
N ASP A 4 3.54 11.05 -3.10
CA ASP A 4 2.20 11.50 -2.73
C ASP A 4 1.30 11.47 -3.97
N TRP A 5 0.33 10.55 -3.94
CA TRP A 5 -0.63 10.24 -5.01
C TRP A 5 -0.03 9.58 -6.25
N GLN A 6 -0.83 8.68 -6.84
CA GLN A 6 -0.65 8.20 -8.21
C GLN A 6 0.75 7.62 -8.50
N ALA A 7 1.41 7.02 -7.51
CA ALA A 7 2.66 6.29 -7.68
C ALA A 7 2.46 4.99 -8.47
N GLN A 8 2.14 5.12 -9.76
CA GLN A 8 1.81 4.03 -10.67
C GLN A 8 2.92 3.88 -11.71
N GLY A 9 3.47 2.68 -11.82
CA GLY A 9 4.66 2.39 -12.62
C GLY A 9 5.96 2.97 -12.03
N THR A 10 5.93 3.52 -10.81
CA THR A 10 7.11 4.11 -10.17
C THR A 10 8.07 3.01 -9.74
N ARG A 11 9.38 3.22 -9.98
CA ARG A 11 10.44 2.33 -9.52
C ARG A 11 11.48 3.10 -8.71
N LEU A 12 11.62 2.74 -7.44
CA LEU A 12 12.66 3.22 -6.54
C LEU A 12 13.73 2.13 -6.40
N THR A 13 14.86 2.30 -7.08
CA THR A 13 15.89 1.25 -7.17
C THR A 13 17.27 1.73 -6.77
N ARG A 14 18.01 0.92 -6.01
CA ARG A 14 19.45 1.11 -5.70
C ARG A 14 19.80 2.41 -4.98
N ASN A 15 18.96 2.81 -4.02
CA ASN A 15 19.20 3.97 -3.17
C ASN A 15 19.69 3.54 -1.79
N VAL A 16 20.37 4.46 -1.10
CA VAL A 16 20.77 4.31 0.30
C VAL A 16 20.13 5.43 1.10
N PHE A 17 19.23 5.08 2.01
CA PHE A 17 18.57 6.00 2.93
C PHE A 17 19.12 5.78 4.34
N HIS A 18 19.62 6.84 4.97
CA HIS A 18 20.19 6.78 6.31
C HIS A 18 20.06 8.14 7.00
N HIS A 19 20.11 8.15 8.34
CA HIS A 19 20.06 9.38 9.15
C HIS A 19 18.83 10.26 8.89
N ASN A 20 17.73 9.66 8.45
CA ASN A 20 16.44 10.32 8.35
C ASN A 20 15.60 10.05 9.59
N VAL A 21 14.56 10.86 9.81
CA VAL A 21 13.48 10.47 10.73
C VAL A 21 12.70 9.29 10.13
N ARG A 22 12.44 9.32 8.82
CA ARG A 22 11.77 8.27 8.03
C ARG A 22 12.37 8.17 6.64
N ASP A 23 12.56 6.96 6.11
CA ASP A 23 13.17 6.79 4.80
C ASP A 23 12.20 6.92 3.63
N LEU A 24 11.08 6.19 3.67
CA LEU A 24 10.07 6.16 2.61
C LEU A 24 8.67 6.40 3.17
N MET A 25 7.91 7.24 2.48
CA MET A 25 6.46 7.37 2.65
C MET A 25 5.81 7.27 1.28
N VAL A 26 4.83 6.37 1.16
CA VAL A 26 3.97 6.29 -0.03
C VAL A 26 2.55 6.52 0.43
N GLU A 27 1.92 7.54 -0.15
CA GLU A 27 0.63 8.03 0.31
C GLU A 27 -0.41 8.00 -0.81
N VAL A 28 -1.59 7.50 -0.45
CA VAL A 28 -2.82 7.45 -1.26
C VAL A 28 -2.56 7.08 -2.71
N SER A 29 -1.79 6.01 -2.88
CA SER A 29 -1.37 5.46 -4.17
C SER A 29 -1.78 3.99 -4.28
N HIS A 30 -2.05 3.55 -5.50
CA HIS A 30 -2.66 2.23 -5.78
C HIS A 30 -1.74 1.28 -6.54
N GLY A 31 -0.51 1.71 -6.79
CA GLY A 31 0.49 0.96 -7.54
C GLY A 31 0.10 0.70 -9.01
N PRO A 32 0.76 -0.27 -9.66
CA PRO A 32 1.93 -0.96 -9.12
C PRO A 32 3.11 0.00 -8.96
N TYR A 33 3.78 -0.03 -7.80
CA TYR A 33 5.11 0.58 -7.64
C TYR A 33 6.11 -0.45 -7.13
N THR A 34 7.37 -0.30 -7.51
CA THR A 34 8.45 -1.22 -7.15
C THR A 34 9.53 -0.49 -6.35
N VAL A 35 9.94 -1.11 -5.26
CA VAL A 35 11.01 -0.67 -4.38
C VAL A 35 12.03 -1.79 -4.31
N ASP A 36 13.14 -1.67 -5.04
CA ASP A 36 14.10 -2.77 -5.19
C ASP A 36 15.57 -2.40 -4.98
N ASP A 37 16.35 -3.34 -4.45
CA ASP A 37 17.79 -3.18 -4.23
C ASP A 37 18.19 -1.96 -3.36
N ASN A 38 17.32 -1.47 -2.47
CA ASN A 38 17.62 -0.32 -1.62
C ASN A 38 18.14 -0.73 -0.23
N ILE A 39 18.86 0.20 0.41
CA ILE A 39 19.22 0.12 1.83
C ILE A 39 18.40 1.17 2.59
N PHE A 40 17.59 0.71 3.54
CA PHE A 40 16.80 1.55 4.45
C PHE A 40 17.37 1.43 5.87
N ALA A 41 18.18 2.42 6.27
CA ALA A 41 18.98 2.39 7.49
C ALA A 41 18.52 3.40 8.56
N SER A 42 17.35 4.02 8.41
CA SER A 42 16.78 4.90 9.44
C SER A 42 15.79 4.18 10.36
N PRO A 43 15.44 4.75 11.53
CA PRO A 43 14.58 4.08 12.52
C PRO A 43 13.20 3.67 11.98
N ILE A 44 12.64 4.46 11.07
CA ILE A 44 11.38 4.17 10.39
C ILE A 44 11.70 4.02 8.90
N MET A 45 11.54 2.80 8.37
CA MET A 45 11.80 2.54 6.97
C MET A 45 10.63 3.03 6.12
N PHE A 46 9.40 2.68 6.49
CA PHE A 46 8.22 2.84 5.65
C PHE A 46 7.06 3.38 6.47
N GLN A 47 6.47 4.46 5.98
CA GLN A 47 5.08 4.77 6.30
C GLN A 47 4.21 4.49 5.09
N ASN A 48 3.38 3.47 5.23
CA ASN A 48 2.50 2.99 4.19
C ASN A 48 1.09 3.54 4.39
N PHE A 49 0.74 4.50 3.55
CA PHE A 49 -0.62 5.03 3.41
C PHE A 49 -1.16 4.68 2.01
N ALA A 50 -0.70 3.57 1.43
CA ALA A 50 -0.92 3.16 0.06
C ALA A 50 -1.19 1.64 -0.02
N GLN A 51 -1.35 1.15 -1.26
CA GLN A 51 -1.46 -0.27 -1.58
C GLN A 51 -0.80 -0.56 -2.94
N GLY A 52 -0.60 -1.85 -3.26
CA GLY A 52 -0.07 -2.27 -4.56
C GLY A 52 1.45 -2.14 -4.70
N GLY A 53 2.17 -2.09 -3.59
CA GLY A 53 3.64 -2.01 -3.56
C GLY A 53 4.33 -3.36 -3.73
N ALA A 54 5.51 -3.36 -4.36
CA ALA A 54 6.40 -4.51 -4.41
C ALA A 54 7.79 -4.15 -3.87
N PHE A 55 8.19 -4.76 -2.76
CA PHE A 55 9.47 -4.58 -2.08
C PHE A 55 10.35 -5.81 -2.32
N ILE A 56 11.45 -5.65 -3.06
CA ILE A 56 12.27 -6.75 -3.57
C ILE A 56 13.75 -6.50 -3.25
N HIS A 57 14.46 -7.46 -2.66
CA HIS A 57 15.93 -7.38 -2.48
C HIS A 57 16.43 -6.17 -1.65
N ASN A 58 15.60 -5.62 -0.76
CA ASN A 58 16.01 -4.50 0.09
C ASN A 58 16.67 -5.00 1.38
N LEU A 59 17.61 -4.21 1.90
CA LEU A 59 18.06 -4.27 3.30
C LEU A 59 17.22 -3.29 4.12
N ILE A 60 16.47 -3.79 5.09
CA ILE A 60 15.50 -3.03 5.89
C ILE A 60 15.91 -3.05 7.36
N CYS A 61 16.31 -1.90 7.88
CA CYS A 61 16.73 -1.72 9.28
C CYS A 61 15.75 -0.88 10.11
N GLY A 62 14.66 -0.40 9.52
CA GLY A 62 13.66 0.42 10.23
C GLY A 62 12.31 -0.27 10.36
N SER A 63 11.42 0.35 11.13
CA SER A 63 10.03 -0.10 11.29
C SER A 63 9.17 0.22 10.06
N ILE A 64 8.07 -0.52 9.94
CA ILE A 64 7.00 -0.31 8.96
C ILE A 64 5.74 0.07 9.73
N ASP A 65 5.18 1.22 9.37
CA ASP A 65 3.90 1.73 9.85
C ASP A 65 2.88 1.59 8.73
N LEU A 66 1.76 0.94 9.01
CA LEU A 66 0.71 0.63 8.04
C LEU A 66 -0.57 1.33 8.46
N VAL A 67 -1.09 2.17 7.57
CA VAL A 67 -2.25 3.01 7.85
C VAL A 67 -3.25 2.90 6.71
N THR A 68 -4.52 2.69 7.06
CA THR A 68 -5.60 2.74 6.08
C THR A 68 -5.98 4.20 5.82
N VAL A 69 -6.34 4.52 4.58
CA VAL A 69 -6.88 5.83 4.22
C VAL A 69 -8.21 5.61 3.55
N PRO A 70 -9.26 5.36 4.34
CA PRO A 70 -10.53 5.04 3.74
C PRO A 70 -11.17 6.33 3.20
N ASP A 71 -10.80 7.53 3.69
CA ASP A 71 -11.46 8.86 3.51
C ASP A 71 -10.97 9.73 2.40
N ARG A 72 -10.00 9.24 1.65
CA ARG A 72 -9.53 9.90 0.44
C ARG A 72 -9.53 8.90 -0.69
N SER A 73 -10.33 9.21 -1.70
CA SER A 73 -10.32 8.51 -2.99
C SER A 73 -9.41 9.27 -3.95
N THR A 74 -8.39 8.61 -4.49
CA THR A 74 -7.41 9.22 -5.40
C THR A 74 -7.34 8.47 -6.73
N PRO A 75 -6.92 9.12 -7.83
CA PRO A 75 -6.91 8.50 -9.14
C PRO A 75 -5.92 7.34 -9.29
N TYR A 76 -6.27 6.41 -10.17
CA TYR A 76 -5.35 5.49 -10.84
C TYR A 76 -5.57 5.57 -12.36
N HIS A 77 -4.58 5.16 -13.13
CA HIS A 77 -4.50 5.39 -14.56
C HIS A 77 -4.54 4.10 -15.38
N PHE A 78 -4.77 4.24 -16.68
CA PHE A 78 -4.39 3.17 -17.60
C PHE A 78 -2.86 2.98 -17.61
N PRO A 79 -2.35 1.76 -17.83
CA PRO A 79 -0.91 1.51 -17.84
C PRO A 79 -0.15 2.40 -18.82
N HIS A 80 0.96 2.99 -18.37
CA HIS A 80 1.82 3.89 -19.17
C HIS A 80 1.09 5.08 -19.81
N SER A 81 0.02 5.54 -19.15
CA SER A 81 -0.80 6.66 -19.59
C SER A 81 -1.08 7.61 -18.44
N THR A 82 -1.39 8.86 -18.75
CA THR A 82 -1.96 9.85 -17.81
C THR A 82 -3.48 9.85 -17.86
N GLU A 83 -4.11 9.00 -18.67
CA GLU A 83 -5.56 8.84 -18.72
C GLU A 83 -6.05 8.12 -17.47
N ILE A 84 -7.01 8.73 -16.77
CA ILE A 84 -7.58 8.21 -15.53
C ILE A 84 -8.46 7.00 -15.85
N ALA A 85 -8.15 5.86 -15.22
CA ALA A 85 -8.96 4.65 -15.30
C ALA A 85 -10.03 4.59 -14.18
N GLY A 86 -9.80 5.29 -13.07
CA GLY A 86 -10.76 5.42 -11.99
C GLY A 86 -10.15 6.04 -10.75
N THR A 87 -10.83 5.88 -9.61
CA THR A 87 -10.34 6.31 -8.29
C THR A 87 -10.57 5.21 -7.28
N ALA A 88 -9.71 5.12 -6.26
CA ALA A 88 -9.85 4.18 -5.17
C ALA A 88 -9.44 4.80 -3.83
N ILE A 89 -9.96 4.23 -2.74
CA ILE A 89 -9.50 4.46 -1.37
C ILE A 89 -8.35 3.51 -1.03
N VAL A 90 -7.71 3.68 0.12
CA VAL A 90 -6.67 2.75 0.61
C VAL A 90 -7.18 1.92 1.79
N PRO A 91 -7.72 0.71 1.55
CA PRO A 91 -8.11 -0.24 2.59
C PRO A 91 -6.93 -0.88 3.34
N GLY A 92 -5.69 -0.69 2.86
CA GLY A 92 -4.47 -1.34 3.38
C GLY A 92 -4.21 -2.71 2.74
N GLY A 93 -2.96 -3.17 2.80
CA GLY A 93 -2.54 -4.45 2.22
C GLY A 93 -2.21 -4.39 0.72
N ASP A 94 -2.15 -5.55 0.07
CA ASP A 94 -1.69 -5.73 -1.32
C ASP A 94 -0.21 -5.34 -1.55
N GLU A 95 0.63 -5.45 -0.52
CA GLU A 95 2.07 -5.41 -0.66
C GLU A 95 2.67 -6.80 -0.93
N ARG A 96 3.72 -6.81 -1.75
CA ARG A 96 4.56 -7.98 -2.00
C ARG A 96 5.92 -7.74 -1.38
N PHE A 97 6.36 -8.62 -0.48
CA PHE A 97 7.72 -8.59 0.07
C PHE A 97 8.45 -9.86 -0.36
N VAL A 98 9.49 -9.71 -1.20
CA VAL A 98 10.25 -10.83 -1.75
C VAL A 98 11.73 -10.62 -1.49
N ASN A 99 12.38 -11.60 -0.86
CA ASN A 99 13.84 -11.64 -0.68
C ASN A 99 14.43 -10.37 -0.02
N ASN A 100 13.68 -9.71 0.86
CA ASN A 100 14.21 -8.62 1.68
C ASN A 100 14.92 -9.19 2.92
N VAL A 101 15.95 -8.50 3.38
CA VAL A 101 16.63 -8.80 4.64
C VAL A 101 16.19 -7.78 5.69
N PHE A 102 15.55 -8.26 6.76
CA PHE A 102 15.19 -7.43 7.90
C PHE A 102 16.27 -7.55 8.98
N ALA A 103 16.92 -6.43 9.30
CA ALA A 103 17.96 -6.41 10.32
C ALA A 103 17.38 -6.59 11.73
N PRO A 104 18.08 -7.30 12.64
CA PRO A 104 17.65 -7.43 14.02
C PRO A 104 17.63 -6.07 14.72
N GLN A 105 16.62 -5.86 15.57
CA GLN A 105 16.42 -4.61 16.29
C GLN A 105 16.53 -4.88 17.78
N GLN A 106 17.34 -4.08 18.47
CA GLN A 106 17.58 -4.23 19.91
C GLN A 106 16.52 -3.54 20.76
N GLN A 107 15.83 -2.56 20.18
CA GLN A 107 14.83 -1.74 20.85
C GLN A 107 13.46 -2.02 20.25
N LYS A 108 12.40 -1.54 20.90
CA LYS A 108 11.05 -1.53 20.32
C LYS A 108 10.93 -0.36 19.34
N PRO A 109 10.12 -0.47 18.28
CA PRO A 109 9.92 0.65 17.37
C PRO A 109 9.09 1.73 18.06
N GLU A 110 9.40 3.00 17.79
CA GLU A 110 8.57 4.12 18.25
C GLU A 110 7.23 4.17 17.51
N PHE A 111 7.23 3.85 16.21
CA PHE A 111 6.06 3.80 15.34
C PHE A 111 6.03 2.50 14.54
N GLY A 112 4.84 1.96 14.31
CA GLY A 112 4.65 0.74 13.52
C GLY A 112 5.24 -0.51 14.16
N GLY A 113 5.73 -1.42 13.32
CA GLY A 113 6.30 -2.71 13.73
C GLY A 113 7.55 -3.08 12.93
N PHE A 114 8.42 -3.91 13.50
CA PHE A 114 9.53 -4.48 12.74
C PHE A 114 9.10 -5.70 11.92
N GLY A 115 9.78 -5.90 10.80
CA GLY A 115 9.46 -6.99 9.87
C GLY A 115 8.05 -6.87 9.32
N LEU A 116 7.40 -8.03 9.11
CA LEU A 116 6.08 -8.11 8.50
C LEU A 116 4.97 -8.44 9.51
N ALA A 117 5.20 -8.22 10.81
CA ALA A 117 4.23 -8.55 11.85
C ALA A 117 2.88 -7.83 11.63
N SER A 118 2.91 -6.57 11.20
CA SER A 118 1.72 -5.77 10.88
C SER A 118 0.90 -6.32 9.70
N TYR A 119 1.50 -7.19 8.87
CA TYR A 119 0.82 -7.81 7.73
C TYR A 119 0.18 -9.16 8.05
N ARG A 120 0.32 -9.69 9.27
CA ARG A 120 -0.12 -11.07 9.63
C ARG A 120 -1.61 -11.35 9.37
N GLY A 121 -2.47 -10.32 9.39
CA GLY A 121 -3.91 -10.45 9.13
C GLY A 121 -4.32 -10.27 7.66
N TYR A 122 -3.39 -9.90 6.78
CA TYR A 122 -3.70 -9.63 5.39
C TYR A 122 -3.66 -10.91 4.54
N PRO A 123 -4.51 -11.01 3.50
CA PRO A 123 -4.54 -12.15 2.61
C PRO A 123 -3.27 -12.24 1.78
N THR A 124 -2.88 -13.46 1.43
CA THR A 124 -1.66 -13.73 0.64
C THR A 124 -1.93 -13.91 -0.85
N SER A 125 -3.18 -13.70 -1.29
CA SER A 125 -3.58 -13.82 -2.69
C SER A 125 -4.52 -12.70 -3.11
N ILE A 126 -4.40 -12.27 -4.37
CA ILE A 126 -5.28 -11.25 -4.95
C ILE A 126 -6.76 -11.65 -4.91
N PRO A 127 -7.17 -12.90 -5.24
CA PRO A 127 -8.58 -13.28 -5.14
C PRO A 127 -9.14 -13.08 -3.72
N GLN A 128 -8.44 -13.55 -2.70
CA GLN A 128 -8.88 -13.40 -1.32
C GLN A 128 -8.87 -11.94 -0.86
N TYR A 129 -7.90 -11.14 -1.34
CA TYR A 129 -7.89 -9.70 -1.12
C TYR A 129 -9.14 -9.02 -1.69
N ILE A 130 -9.49 -9.32 -2.93
CA ILE A 130 -10.70 -8.80 -3.59
C ILE A 130 -11.96 -9.24 -2.83
N ASP A 131 -12.04 -10.51 -2.42
CA ASP A 131 -13.18 -11.02 -1.64
C ASP A 131 -13.31 -10.28 -0.30
N ASN A 132 -12.21 -10.06 0.41
CA ASN A 132 -12.18 -9.30 1.66
C ASN A 132 -12.65 -7.84 1.44
N LEU A 133 -12.23 -7.20 0.34
CA LEU A 133 -12.70 -5.86 -0.01
C LEU A 133 -14.20 -5.85 -0.30
N HIS A 134 -14.71 -6.81 -1.08
CA HIS A 134 -16.14 -6.90 -1.33
C HIS A 134 -16.92 -7.08 -0.01
N HIS A 135 -16.44 -7.93 0.89
CA HIS A 135 -17.06 -8.11 2.20
C HIS A 135 -17.02 -6.83 3.05
N SER A 136 -15.92 -6.08 3.04
CA SER A 136 -15.81 -4.84 3.83
C SER A 136 -16.75 -3.74 3.33
N PHE A 137 -17.01 -3.66 2.03
CA PHE A 137 -17.99 -2.72 1.46
C PHE A 137 -19.46 -3.16 1.65
N LEU A 138 -19.71 -4.47 1.79
CA LEU A 138 -21.05 -5.02 2.02
C LEU A 138 -21.47 -4.97 3.50
N GLN A 139 -20.53 -4.92 4.43
CA GLN A 139 -20.84 -4.77 5.85
C GLN A 139 -21.23 -3.32 6.16
N SER A 140 -22.53 -3.07 6.32
CA SER A 140 -23.05 -1.84 6.92
C SER A 140 -22.60 -1.77 8.38
N THR A 141 -21.54 -1.01 8.67
CA THR A 141 -21.04 -0.57 9.99
C THR A 141 -21.61 -1.29 11.21
N GLN A 142 -20.83 -2.18 11.82
CA GLN A 142 -20.93 -2.46 13.26
C GLN A 142 -19.54 -2.43 13.88
N GLY A 143 -19.36 -1.56 14.89
CA GLY A 143 -18.18 -1.54 15.77
C GLY A 143 -17.18 -0.44 15.42
N GLY A 144 -16.99 0.49 16.35
CA GLY A 144 -16.09 1.64 16.18
C GLY A 144 -14.61 1.25 16.05
N GLY A 145 -13.88 2.01 15.22
CA GLY A 145 -12.43 1.92 15.17
C GLY A 145 -11.75 2.21 13.83
N GLU A 146 -12.42 2.72 12.80
CA GLU A 146 -11.92 3.69 11.78
C GLU A 146 -13.02 3.86 10.74
N ARG A 147 -13.28 5.11 10.35
CA ARG A 147 -14.49 5.51 9.63
C ARG A 147 -14.35 5.11 8.17
N ASN A 148 -15.11 4.10 7.73
CA ASN A 148 -15.43 3.95 6.33
C ASN A 148 -16.15 5.26 5.91
N PRO A 149 -15.55 6.11 5.10
CA PRO A 149 -16.07 7.42 4.80
C PRO A 149 -17.06 7.20 3.68
N VAL A 150 -18.29 7.57 4.02
CA VAL A 150 -19.24 8.19 3.10
C VAL A 150 -18.92 7.88 1.64
N GLN A 151 -19.36 6.69 1.22
CA GLN A 151 -19.57 6.37 -0.18
C GLN A 151 -20.17 7.61 -0.86
N PRO A 152 -19.53 8.22 -1.87
CA PRO A 152 -20.30 9.03 -2.79
C PRO A 152 -21.37 8.10 -3.37
N HIS A 153 -22.65 8.51 -3.26
CA HIS A 153 -23.78 7.83 -3.88
C HIS A 153 -23.59 7.76 -5.40
N LEU A 154 -22.79 6.79 -5.85
CA LEU A 154 -22.80 6.31 -7.22
C LEU A 154 -24.06 5.46 -7.32
N ARG A 155 -25.03 5.92 -8.12
CA ARG A 155 -26.23 5.16 -8.46
C ARG A 155 -25.80 3.74 -8.81
N MET A 156 -26.58 2.74 -8.38
CA MET A 156 -26.32 1.30 -8.59
C MET A 156 -25.96 0.89 -10.04
N GLU A 157 -26.13 1.79 -11.01
CA GLU A 157 -25.82 1.61 -12.43
C GLU A 157 -24.37 1.93 -12.81
N GLN A 158 -23.62 2.66 -11.97
CA GLN A 158 -22.17 2.86 -12.11
C GLN A 158 -21.43 1.89 -11.18
N ARG A 159 -21.53 0.60 -11.50
CA ARG A 159 -20.61 -0.39 -10.94
C ARG A 159 -19.20 0.10 -11.21
N VAL A 160 -18.42 0.28 -10.15
CA VAL A 160 -16.96 0.33 -10.21
C VAL A 160 -16.53 -0.88 -11.04
N ARG A 161 -16.25 -0.64 -12.32
CA ARG A 161 -15.48 -1.60 -13.10
C ARG A 161 -14.09 -1.48 -12.53
N ILE A 162 -13.77 -2.33 -11.54
CA ILE A 162 -12.37 -2.61 -11.25
C ILE A 162 -11.87 -3.25 -12.54
N ALA A 163 -11.23 -2.43 -13.38
CA ALA A 163 -10.70 -2.85 -14.66
C ALA A 163 -9.46 -3.72 -14.38
N PHE A 164 -9.68 -4.98 -14.07
CA PHE A 164 -8.65 -5.99 -14.18
C PHE A 164 -8.54 -6.35 -15.65
N THR A 165 -7.59 -5.72 -16.35
CA THR A 165 -7.11 -6.20 -17.64
C THR A 165 -6.63 -7.63 -17.42
N ARG A 166 -7.37 -8.62 -17.95
CA ARG A 166 -6.87 -9.98 -18.11
C ARG A 166 -5.62 -9.90 -18.98
N PHE A 167 -4.45 -10.17 -18.42
CA PHE A 167 -3.32 -10.63 -19.23
C PHE A 167 -3.59 -12.09 -19.57
N GLY A 168 -4.09 -12.32 -20.78
CA GLY A 168 -4.21 -13.62 -21.42
C GLY A 168 -4.03 -13.39 -22.91
N GLN A 169 -3.11 -14.15 -23.49
CA GLN A 169 -2.60 -14.09 -24.87
C GLN A 169 -3.67 -13.91 -25.95
#